data_AF-A0A2W1GE09-F1
#
_entry.id   AF-A0A2W1GE09-F1
#
_cell.length_a   1.000
_cell.length_b   1.000
_cell.length_c   1.000
_cell.angle_alpha   90.00
_cell.angle_beta   90.00
_cell.angle_gamma   90.00
#
_symmetry.space_group_name_H-M   'P 1'
#
loop_
_entity.id
_entity.type
_entity.pdbx_description
1 polymer ?
#
loop_
_entity_poly.entity_id
_entity_poly.type
_entity_poly.pdbx_seq_one_letter_code
_entity_poly.pdbx_strand_id
1 'polypeptide(L)'
;MPPIRAYHGAFSFTTSQLQENSKRVFPDYDAKDLKTWPFVTLAVVERYKEYNGVPDLPTGVAYERAVAKRYEEMYTAADRVEIASMNGSFYERYPFNYIENDNPKETVGMTMAEYCKYMEKAVAANKDELRYSEHKPSRKFGEETDQTSCTNSEYAREVARLQGELFDKGSQLVGAQDYLREHEATERLRRKAVKDKDYELRREVQRADAAVRECMVTTEQNIKLLRRIRDLEMSQRQSNDLGEYCRRLEVEVRDLRKRAAGKRGRDRRAESESDMGINGNNKKRRA
;
A
#
# COMPACT_ATOMS: atom_id res chain seq x y z
N MET A 1 13.75 14.35 -22.81
CA MET A 1 13.10 13.23 -22.09
C MET A 1 11.71 13.04 -22.68
N PRO A 2 11.24 11.81 -22.92
CA PRO A 2 9.82 11.57 -23.18
C PRO A 2 9.01 12.10 -21.98
N PRO A 3 7.84 12.72 -22.18
CA PRO A 3 7.00 13.17 -21.09
C PRO A 3 6.49 11.96 -20.30
N ILE A 4 6.90 11.85 -19.03
CA ILE A 4 6.42 10.78 -18.15
C ILE A 4 4.96 11.11 -17.77
N ARG A 5 4.05 10.17 -18.03
CA ARG A 5 2.61 10.38 -17.85
C ARG A 5 2.22 10.18 -16.39
N ALA A 6 1.60 11.16 -15.76
CA ALA A 6 1.15 11.05 -14.38
C ALA A 6 0.07 9.97 -14.21
N TYR A 7 0.26 9.05 -13.28
CA TYR A 7 -0.70 8.02 -12.92
C TYR A 7 -1.74 8.57 -11.93
N HIS A 8 -3.03 8.46 -12.26
CA HIS A 8 -4.12 8.89 -11.37
C HIS A 8 -5.07 7.75 -10.97
N GLY A 9 -4.79 6.52 -11.42
CA GLY A 9 -5.60 5.33 -11.16
C GLY A 9 -5.53 4.81 -9.73
N ALA A 10 -6.11 3.64 -9.50
CA ALA A 10 -6.05 2.95 -8.21
C ALA A 10 -4.64 2.40 -7.99
N PHE A 11 -3.97 2.84 -6.93
CA PHE A 11 -2.66 2.32 -6.55
C PHE A 11 -2.81 0.99 -5.80
N SER A 12 -1.89 0.06 -6.03
CA SER A 12 -1.80 -1.21 -5.31
C SER A 12 -0.34 -1.51 -5.09
N PHE A 13 0.03 -2.02 -3.91
CA PHE A 13 1.39 -2.48 -3.63
C PHE A 13 1.70 -3.85 -4.25
N THR A 14 0.71 -4.52 -4.83
CA THR A 14 0.90 -5.76 -5.57
C THR A 14 1.25 -5.43 -7.02
N THR A 15 2.45 -5.80 -7.47
CA THR A 15 2.95 -5.50 -8.82
C THR A 15 1.96 -5.89 -9.93
N SER A 16 1.46 -7.13 -9.93
CA SER A 16 0.51 -7.58 -10.97
C SER A 16 -0.76 -6.72 -11.01
N GLN A 17 -1.32 -6.38 -9.84
CA GLN A 17 -2.52 -5.54 -9.75
C GLN A 17 -2.27 -4.11 -10.20
N LEU A 18 -1.11 -3.53 -9.85
CA LEU A 18 -0.75 -2.19 -10.31
C LEU A 18 -0.55 -2.15 -11.83
N GLN A 19 0.04 -3.19 -12.41
CA GLN A 19 0.19 -3.31 -13.87
C GLN A 19 -1.17 -3.43 -14.57
N GLU A 20 -2.10 -4.21 -14.03
CA GLU A 20 -3.47 -4.27 -14.55
C GLU A 20 -4.19 -2.92 -14.46
N ASN A 21 -4.06 -2.23 -13.32
CA ASN A 21 -4.66 -0.91 -13.15
C ASN A 21 -4.02 0.12 -14.11
N SER A 22 -2.72 0.01 -14.34
CA SER A 22 -1.98 0.84 -15.31
C SER A 22 -2.48 0.61 -16.72
N LYS A 23 -2.70 -0.65 -17.14
CA LYS A 23 -3.30 -0.98 -18.46
C LYS A 23 -4.71 -0.41 -18.64
N ARG A 24 -5.51 -0.34 -17.56
CA ARG A 24 -6.86 0.24 -17.62
C ARG A 24 -6.83 1.76 -17.85
N VAL A 25 -5.85 2.44 -17.28
CA VAL A 25 -5.69 3.90 -17.42
C VAL A 25 -4.93 4.26 -18.71
N PHE A 26 -3.93 3.46 -19.06
CA PHE A 26 -3.05 3.62 -20.21
C PHE A 26 -3.08 2.33 -21.04
N PRO A 27 -3.97 2.24 -22.06
CA PRO A 27 -4.10 1.03 -22.88
C PRO A 27 -2.83 0.62 -23.62
N ASP A 28 -1.92 1.57 -23.84
CA ASP A 28 -0.60 1.35 -24.45
C ASP A 28 0.49 0.96 -23.43
N TYR A 29 0.13 0.73 -22.18
CA TYR A 29 1.06 0.30 -21.14
C TYR A 29 1.65 -1.09 -21.44
N ASP A 30 2.97 -1.16 -21.43
CA ASP A 30 3.75 -2.39 -21.48
C ASP A 30 4.79 -2.41 -20.33
N ALA A 31 4.71 -3.44 -19.51
CA ALA A 31 5.66 -3.66 -18.42
C ALA A 31 7.11 -3.82 -18.92
N LYS A 32 7.31 -4.23 -20.17
CA LYS A 32 8.64 -4.41 -20.79
C LYS A 32 9.18 -3.15 -21.47
N ASP A 33 8.35 -2.16 -21.78
CA ASP A 33 8.79 -0.90 -22.38
C ASP A 33 8.67 0.25 -21.39
N LEU A 34 9.83 0.68 -20.88
CA LEU A 34 9.95 1.78 -19.93
C LEU A 34 9.32 3.10 -20.42
N LYS A 35 9.19 3.32 -21.73
CA LYS A 35 8.54 4.54 -22.28
C LYS A 35 7.05 4.61 -21.94
N THR A 36 6.44 3.46 -21.67
CA THR A 36 5.02 3.35 -21.36
C THR A 36 4.75 3.40 -19.86
N TRP A 37 5.79 3.36 -19.03
CA TRP A 37 5.66 3.35 -17.58
C TRP A 37 5.12 4.70 -17.08
N PRO A 38 4.05 4.68 -16.27
CA PRO A 38 3.49 5.91 -15.74
C PRO A 38 4.22 6.38 -14.48
N PHE A 39 4.07 7.66 -14.15
CA PHE A 39 4.67 8.32 -12.99
C PHE A 39 3.71 8.34 -11.80
N VAL A 40 4.11 7.72 -10.70
CA VAL A 40 3.35 7.65 -9.46
C VAL A 40 3.88 8.66 -8.46
N THR A 41 2.99 9.54 -7.99
CA THR A 41 3.30 10.53 -6.94
C THR A 41 2.99 9.99 -5.55
N LEU A 42 3.55 10.63 -4.53
CA LEU A 42 3.28 10.32 -3.13
C LEU A 42 1.78 10.46 -2.82
N ALA A 43 1.11 11.49 -3.36
CA ALA A 43 -0.34 11.68 -3.21
C ALA A 43 -1.17 10.50 -3.76
N VAL A 44 -0.65 9.76 -4.75
CA VAL A 44 -1.32 8.59 -5.32
C VAL A 44 -1.12 7.36 -4.43
N VAL A 45 0.10 7.17 -3.91
CA VAL A 45 0.41 6.10 -2.95
C VAL A 45 -0.38 6.31 -1.65
N GLU A 46 -0.45 7.55 -1.17
CA GLU A 46 -1.04 7.91 0.12
C GLU A 46 -2.54 8.22 0.07
N ARG A 47 -3.21 7.89 -1.04
CA ARG A 47 -4.64 8.17 -1.21
C ARG A 47 -5.51 7.60 -0.08
N TYR A 48 -5.06 6.51 0.56
CA TYR A 48 -5.79 5.83 1.64
C TYR A 48 -5.03 5.77 2.97
N LYS A 49 -3.70 5.77 2.95
CA LYS A 49 -2.86 5.66 4.15
C LYS A 49 -1.49 6.25 3.88
N GLU A 50 -0.92 6.94 4.88
CA GLU A 50 0.46 7.41 4.82
C GLU A 50 1.44 6.25 4.54
N TYR A 51 2.36 6.47 3.62
CA TYR A 51 3.34 5.48 3.21
C TYR A 51 4.64 5.70 3.98
N ASN A 52 5.03 4.73 4.80
CA ASN A 52 6.24 4.83 5.63
C ASN A 52 7.38 3.95 5.10
N GLY A 53 7.41 3.66 3.79
CA GLY A 53 8.39 2.75 3.18
C GLY A 53 8.00 1.27 3.25
N VAL A 54 6.89 0.93 3.90
CA VAL A 54 6.31 -0.43 3.93
C VAL A 54 4.86 -0.36 3.45
N PRO A 55 4.42 -1.27 2.57
CA PRO A 55 5.13 -2.42 2.01
C PRO A 55 6.07 -2.08 0.83
N ASP A 56 6.73 -3.10 0.27
CA ASP A 56 7.61 -2.95 -0.89
C ASP A 56 6.95 -2.24 -2.07
N LEU A 57 7.72 -1.40 -2.76
CA LEU A 57 7.23 -0.71 -3.94
C LEU A 57 7.07 -1.68 -5.12
N PRO A 58 5.92 -1.69 -5.82
CA PRO A 58 5.77 -2.51 -7.02
C PRO A 58 6.59 -1.96 -8.19
N THR A 59 7.01 -2.84 -9.11
CA THR A 59 7.76 -2.47 -10.33
C THR A 59 6.82 -2.18 -11.49
N GLY A 60 7.34 -1.66 -12.61
CA GLY A 60 6.52 -1.32 -13.79
C GLY A 60 6.02 0.12 -13.81
N VAL A 61 6.49 0.98 -12.90
CA VAL A 61 6.13 2.40 -12.84
C VAL A 61 7.34 3.22 -12.43
N ALA A 62 7.33 4.52 -12.73
CA ALA A 62 8.30 5.47 -12.18
C ALA A 62 7.74 6.11 -10.89
N TYR A 63 8.58 6.33 -9.89
CA TYR A 63 8.15 6.93 -8.62
C TYR A 63 8.67 8.34 -8.44
N GLU A 64 7.85 9.19 -7.83
CA GLU A 64 8.31 10.46 -7.27
C GLU A 64 9.42 10.22 -6.22
N ARG A 65 10.41 11.12 -6.19
CA ARG A 65 11.58 10.98 -5.31
C ARG A 65 11.19 10.83 -3.85
N ALA A 66 10.13 11.52 -3.41
CA ALA A 66 9.61 11.42 -2.05
C ALA A 66 9.16 10.00 -1.68
N VAL A 67 8.55 9.26 -2.62
CA VAL A 67 8.12 7.87 -2.41
C VAL A 67 9.35 6.96 -2.26
N ALA A 68 10.28 7.05 -3.21
CA ALA A 68 11.51 6.26 -3.20
C ALA A 68 12.37 6.55 -1.96
N LYS A 69 12.39 7.80 -1.49
CA LYS A 69 13.15 8.19 -0.29
C LYS A 69 12.61 7.51 0.97
N ARG A 70 11.28 7.48 1.16
CA ARG A 70 10.68 6.78 2.32
C ARG A 70 10.94 5.27 2.26
N TYR A 71 10.95 4.69 1.05
CA TYR A 71 11.32 3.29 0.85
C TYR A 71 12.79 3.04 1.21
N GLU A 72 13.71 3.91 0.79
CA GLU A 72 15.15 3.81 1.12
C GLU A 72 15.46 3.95 2.61
N GLU A 73 14.76 4.85 3.31
CA GLU A 73 14.97 5.13 4.74
C GLU A 73 14.65 3.94 5.64
N MET A 74 13.82 3.01 5.17
CA MET A 74 13.51 1.78 5.90
C MET A 74 14.63 0.73 5.87
N TYR A 75 15.58 0.85 4.95
CA TYR A 75 16.63 -0.14 4.76
C TYR A 75 18.01 0.44 5.06
N THR A 76 18.75 -0.23 5.94
CA THR A 76 20.17 0.06 6.11
C THR A 76 20.90 -0.21 4.79
N ALA A 77 22.12 0.31 4.65
CA ALA A 77 22.94 0.02 3.47
C ALA A 77 23.16 -1.49 3.30
N ALA A 78 23.22 -2.27 4.39
CA ALA A 78 23.34 -3.71 4.36
C ALA A 78 22.05 -4.39 3.87
N ASP A 79 20.89 -3.97 4.39
CA ASP A 79 19.59 -4.52 3.98
C ASP A 79 19.33 -4.28 2.48
N ARG A 80 19.77 -3.15 1.95
CA ARG A 80 19.67 -2.84 0.52
C ARG A 80 20.48 -3.82 -0.33
N VAL A 81 21.69 -4.18 0.08
CA VAL A 81 22.51 -5.16 -0.63
C VAL A 81 21.86 -6.55 -0.59
N GLU A 82 21.29 -6.95 0.55
CA GLU A 82 20.58 -8.22 0.69
C GLU A 82 19.31 -8.27 -0.16
N ILE A 83 18.52 -7.20 -0.18
CA ILE A 83 17.30 -7.08 -1.00
C ILE A 83 17.64 -7.08 -2.48
N ALA A 84 18.70 -6.38 -2.89
CA ALA A 84 19.18 -6.38 -4.26
C ALA A 84 19.60 -7.79 -4.71
N SER A 85 20.21 -8.57 -3.81
CA SER A 85 20.58 -9.96 -4.06
C SER A 85 19.36 -10.89 -4.19
N MET A 86 18.31 -10.68 -3.39
CA MET A 86 17.11 -11.53 -3.40
C MET A 86 16.10 -11.17 -4.51
N ASN A 87 15.92 -9.87 -4.78
CA ASN A 87 14.84 -9.36 -5.65
C ASN A 87 15.35 -8.72 -6.95
N GLY A 88 16.66 -8.78 -7.21
CA GLY A 88 17.31 -8.06 -8.29
C GLY A 88 17.66 -6.62 -7.89
N SER A 89 18.54 -6.01 -8.67
CA SER A 89 19.08 -4.67 -8.36
C SER A 89 17.98 -3.60 -8.32
N PHE A 90 18.20 -2.53 -7.55
CA PHE A 90 17.27 -1.40 -7.52
C PHE A 90 17.18 -0.71 -8.87
N TYR A 91 18.27 -0.67 -9.62
CA TYR A 91 18.31 -0.19 -11.00
C TYR A 91 17.39 -1.00 -11.91
N GLU A 92 17.43 -2.33 -11.85
CA GLU A 92 16.57 -3.18 -12.67
C GLU A 92 15.10 -2.96 -12.36
N ARG A 93 14.76 -2.78 -11.08
CA ARG A 93 13.39 -2.61 -10.60
C ARG A 93 12.82 -1.20 -10.82
N TYR A 94 13.64 -0.18 -10.59
CA TYR A 94 13.24 1.25 -10.64
C TYR A 94 14.28 2.09 -11.38
N PRO A 95 14.44 1.90 -12.70
CA PRO A 95 15.53 2.51 -13.46
C PRO A 95 15.38 4.03 -13.66
N PHE A 96 14.21 4.59 -13.35
CA PHE A 96 13.97 6.04 -13.28
C PHE A 96 14.48 6.67 -11.97
N ASN A 97 14.66 5.85 -10.92
CA ASN A 97 14.98 6.29 -9.57
C ASN A 97 16.44 5.99 -9.19
N TYR A 98 17.05 4.96 -9.78
CA TYR A 98 18.44 4.55 -9.48
C TYR A 98 19.31 4.53 -10.74
N ILE A 99 20.61 4.71 -10.56
CA ILE A 99 21.63 4.45 -11.60
C ILE A 99 22.09 2.99 -11.54
N GLU A 100 22.89 2.55 -12.51
CA GLU A 100 23.35 1.14 -12.63
C GLU A 100 24.07 0.57 -11.40
N ASN A 101 24.65 1.43 -10.57
CA ASN A 101 25.33 1.04 -9.33
C ASN A 101 24.39 1.06 -8.11
N ASP A 102 23.07 1.03 -8.32
CA ASP A 102 22.02 1.11 -7.31
C ASP A 102 22.02 2.38 -6.43
N ASN A 103 22.75 3.42 -6.85
CA ASN A 103 22.68 4.72 -6.19
C ASN A 103 21.42 5.49 -6.63
N PRO A 104 20.74 6.19 -5.72
CA PRO A 104 19.58 6.99 -6.05
C PRO A 104 19.96 8.18 -6.94
N LYS A 105 19.12 8.50 -7.91
CA LYS A 105 19.25 9.69 -8.75
C LYS A 105 18.78 10.94 -8.00
N GLU A 106 19.43 12.07 -8.29
CA GLU A 106 18.98 13.38 -7.80
C GLU A 106 17.64 13.79 -8.42
N THR A 107 17.48 13.52 -9.72
CA THR A 107 16.26 13.81 -10.48
C THR A 107 15.63 12.52 -10.99
N VAL A 108 14.31 12.39 -10.82
CA VAL A 108 13.58 11.22 -11.34
C VAL A 108 13.56 11.32 -12.85
N GLY A 109 14.07 10.29 -13.52
CA GLY A 109 14.23 10.38 -14.95
C GLY A 109 15.14 9.36 -15.60
N MET A 110 15.05 9.36 -16.92
CA MET A 110 15.94 8.60 -17.78
C MET A 110 16.24 9.38 -19.05
N THR A 111 17.52 9.53 -19.35
CA THR A 111 18.03 10.02 -20.63
C THR A 111 17.86 8.95 -21.72
N MET A 112 17.89 9.35 -22.99
CA MET A 112 17.79 8.37 -24.08
C MET A 112 18.95 7.36 -24.07
N ALA A 113 20.15 7.81 -23.68
CA ALA A 113 21.32 6.95 -23.56
C ALA A 113 21.13 5.87 -22.47
N GLU A 114 20.62 6.25 -21.30
CA GLU A 114 20.28 5.30 -20.22
C GLU A 114 19.19 4.32 -20.66
N TYR A 115 18.16 4.80 -21.37
CA TYR A 115 17.10 3.93 -21.90
C TYR A 115 17.66 2.89 -22.87
N CYS A 116 18.45 3.31 -23.86
CA CYS A 116 19.05 2.38 -24.82
C CYS A 116 19.91 1.33 -24.11
N LYS A 117 20.75 1.76 -23.16
CA LYS A 117 21.61 0.87 -22.38
C LYS A 117 20.83 -0.12 -21.52
N TYR A 118 19.74 0.33 -20.89
CA TYR A 118 18.84 -0.53 -20.12
C TYR A 118 18.18 -1.56 -21.02
N MET A 119 17.61 -1.14 -22.16
CA MET A 119 16.92 -2.05 -23.08
C MET A 119 17.88 -3.07 -23.69
N GLU A 120 19.12 -2.70 -24.01
CA GLU A 120 20.17 -3.63 -24.46
C GLU A 120 20.46 -4.72 -23.42
N LYS A 121 20.62 -4.33 -22.14
CA LYS A 121 20.82 -5.26 -21.02
C LYS A 121 19.62 -6.16 -20.81
N ALA A 122 18.41 -5.60 -20.80
CA ALA A 122 17.17 -6.35 -20.63
C ALA A 122 16.97 -7.37 -21.76
N VAL A 123 17.30 -7.02 -23.00
CA VAL A 123 17.26 -7.94 -24.15
C VAL A 123 18.32 -9.03 -24.05
N ALA A 124 19.53 -8.71 -23.56
CA ALA A 124 20.59 -9.68 -23.36
C ALA A 124 20.24 -10.70 -22.27
N ALA A 125 19.70 -10.26 -21.13
CA ALA A 125 19.26 -11.14 -20.05
C ALA A 125 18.18 -12.14 -20.51
N ASN A 126 17.20 -11.69 -21.32
CA ASN A 126 16.18 -12.56 -21.90
C ASN A 126 16.75 -13.57 -22.93
N LYS A 127 17.90 -13.29 -23.55
CA LYS A 127 18.56 -14.22 -24.49
C LYS A 127 19.39 -15.27 -23.76
N ASP A 128 20.00 -14.93 -22.63
CA ASP A 128 20.77 -15.88 -21.83
C ASP A 128 19.88 -16.88 -21.09
N GLU A 129 18.66 -16.49 -20.69
CA GLU A 129 17.64 -17.43 -20.17
C GLU A 129 17.20 -18.50 -21.20
N LEU A 130 17.36 -18.22 -22.50
CA LEU A 130 17.07 -19.17 -23.59
C LEU A 130 18.28 -20.01 -24.03
N ARG A 131 19.49 -19.76 -23.51
CA ARG A 131 20.74 -20.39 -23.97
C ARG A 131 21.37 -21.39 -23.00
N TYR A 132 20.68 -21.80 -21.95
CA TYR A 132 21.14 -22.89 -21.10
C TYR A 132 20.43 -24.21 -21.41
N SER A 133 21.00 -24.98 -22.35
CA SER A 133 21.40 -26.38 -22.14
C SER A 133 21.64 -27.08 -23.48
N GLU A 134 22.89 -27.05 -23.96
CA GLU A 134 23.49 -28.16 -24.72
C GLU A 134 25.02 -28.00 -24.69
N HIS A 135 25.63 -28.43 -23.59
CA HIS A 135 27.08 -28.64 -23.54
C HIS A 135 27.42 -29.90 -24.34
N LYS A 136 27.87 -29.72 -25.59
CA LYS A 136 28.63 -30.74 -26.34
C LYS A 136 30.12 -30.55 -26.03
N PRO A 137 30.83 -31.54 -25.45
CA PRO A 137 32.27 -31.47 -25.33
C PRO A 137 32.90 -31.75 -26.71
N SER A 138 33.66 -30.79 -27.22
CA SER A 138 34.49 -30.94 -28.41
C SER A 138 35.76 -31.72 -28.04
N ARG A 139 35.86 -32.97 -28.50
CA ARG A 139 37.12 -33.72 -28.55
C ARG A 139 37.87 -33.29 -29.81
N LYS A 140 39.02 -32.64 -29.62
CA LYS A 140 40.10 -32.65 -30.62
C LYS A 140 41.25 -33.48 -30.04
N PHE A 141 41.38 -34.70 -30.55
CA PHE A 141 42.64 -35.45 -30.49
C PHE A 141 43.54 -34.87 -31.58
N GLY A 142 44.66 -34.26 -31.17
CA GLY A 142 45.81 -34.04 -32.02
C GLY A 142 46.90 -34.98 -31.55
N GLU A 143 47.14 -36.05 -32.32
CA GLU A 143 48.37 -36.82 -32.29
C GLU A 143 49.48 -35.98 -32.90
N GLU A 144 50.59 -35.81 -32.18
CA GLU A 144 51.90 -35.60 -32.79
C GLU A 144 52.93 -36.36 -31.95
N THR A 145 53.47 -37.39 -32.57
CA THR A 145 54.41 -38.36 -32.04
C THR A 145 55.82 -37.84 -32.25
N ASP A 146 56.52 -37.45 -31.17
CA ASP A 146 57.98 -37.35 -31.17
C ASP A 146 58.55 -38.51 -30.36
N GLN A 147 59.10 -39.48 -31.08
CA GLN A 147 59.57 -40.75 -30.59
C GLN A 147 61.06 -40.64 -30.20
N THR A 148 61.33 -40.11 -29.01
CA THR A 148 62.65 -40.26 -28.36
C THR A 148 62.75 -41.62 -27.68
N SER A 149 63.78 -42.38 -28.05
CA SER A 149 64.05 -43.73 -27.51
C SER A 149 64.48 -43.67 -26.05
N CYS A 150 63.53 -43.78 -25.13
CA CYS A 150 63.79 -44.02 -23.72
C CYS A 150 63.91 -45.52 -23.47
N THR A 151 64.95 -45.91 -22.74
CA THR A 151 65.17 -47.31 -22.34
C THR A 151 64.00 -47.80 -21.47
N ASN A 152 63.67 -49.11 -21.54
CA ASN A 152 62.49 -49.73 -20.90
C ASN A 152 62.26 -49.38 -19.40
N SER A 153 63.27 -48.90 -18.67
CA SER A 153 63.13 -48.51 -17.26
C SER A 153 62.50 -47.13 -17.03
N GLU A 154 62.59 -46.22 -17.99
CA GLU A 154 62.02 -44.87 -17.90
C GLU A 154 60.53 -44.88 -18.24
N TYR A 155 60.14 -45.66 -19.25
CA TYR A 155 58.75 -45.90 -19.60
C TYR A 155 57.96 -46.50 -18.42
N ALA A 156 58.54 -47.48 -17.73
CA ALA A 156 57.90 -48.10 -16.56
C ALA A 156 57.68 -47.10 -15.40
N ARG A 157 58.62 -46.17 -15.19
CA ARG A 157 58.50 -45.12 -14.16
C ARG A 157 57.43 -44.09 -14.53
N GLU A 158 57.38 -43.69 -15.79
CA GLU A 158 56.38 -42.70 -16.25
C GLU A 158 54.96 -43.28 -16.24
N VAL A 159 54.79 -44.56 -16.61
CA VAL A 159 53.50 -45.26 -16.52
C VAL A 159 53.02 -45.33 -15.06
N ALA A 160 53.92 -45.65 -14.11
CA ALA A 160 53.56 -45.68 -12.68
C ALA A 160 53.18 -44.28 -12.15
N ARG A 161 53.90 -43.23 -12.58
CA ARG A 161 53.60 -41.83 -12.24
C ARG A 161 52.20 -41.42 -12.72
N LEU A 162 51.88 -41.70 -13.99
CA LEU A 162 50.59 -41.38 -14.60
C LEU A 162 49.44 -42.19 -13.98
N GLN A 163 49.68 -43.44 -13.58
CA GLN A 163 48.69 -44.24 -12.85
C GLN A 163 48.38 -43.66 -11.46
N GLY A 164 49.39 -43.15 -10.75
CA GLY A 164 49.21 -42.43 -9.49
C GLY A 164 48.40 -41.15 -9.67
N GLU A 165 48.73 -40.33 -10.67
CA GLU A 165 47.96 -39.11 -10.98
C GLU A 165 46.51 -39.42 -11.36
N LEU A 166 46.26 -40.49 -12.14
CA LEU A 166 44.90 -40.93 -12.47
C LEU A 166 44.10 -41.34 -11.23
N PHE A 167 44.74 -42.03 -10.28
CA PHE A 167 44.12 -42.41 -9.02
C PHE A 167 43.77 -41.19 -8.16
N ASP A 168 44.69 -40.25 -8.02
CA ASP A 168 44.48 -39.02 -7.25
C ASP A 168 43.39 -38.13 -7.87
N LYS A 169 43.38 -38.00 -9.20
CA LYS A 169 42.32 -37.30 -9.94
C LYS A 169 40.98 -38.00 -9.83
N GLY A 170 40.97 -39.34 -9.84
CA GLY A 170 39.77 -40.15 -9.60
C GLY A 170 39.19 -39.91 -8.20
N SER A 171 40.05 -39.88 -7.18
CA SER A 171 39.65 -39.58 -5.79
C SER A 171 39.09 -38.16 -5.66
N GLN A 172 39.74 -37.16 -6.28
CA GLN A 172 39.25 -35.78 -6.31
C GLN A 172 37.89 -35.65 -7.00
N LEU A 173 37.67 -36.40 -8.10
CA LEU A 173 36.41 -36.38 -8.83
C LEU A 173 35.25 -36.96 -8.00
N VAL A 174 35.49 -38.06 -7.30
CA VAL A 174 34.50 -38.67 -6.40
C VAL A 174 34.15 -37.70 -5.26
N GLY A 175 35.16 -37.08 -4.63
CA GLY A 175 34.93 -36.06 -3.60
C GLY A 175 34.12 -34.85 -4.12
N ALA A 176 34.42 -34.39 -5.33
CA ALA A 176 33.66 -33.30 -5.96
C ALA A 176 32.20 -33.70 -6.26
N GLN A 177 31.94 -34.95 -6.66
CA GLN A 177 30.60 -35.48 -6.89
C GLN A 177 29.77 -35.56 -5.61
N ASP A 178 30.38 -35.94 -4.50
CA ASP A 178 29.71 -36.02 -3.20
C ASP A 178 29.36 -34.63 -2.68
N TYR A 179 30.27 -33.67 -2.81
CA TYR A 179 30.02 -32.27 -2.47
C TYR A 179 28.87 -31.68 -3.30
N LEU A 180 28.82 -31.99 -4.60
CA LEU A 180 27.73 -31.55 -5.48
C LEU A 180 26.37 -32.11 -5.06
N ARG A 181 26.32 -33.39 -4.67
CA ARG A 181 25.10 -34.02 -4.14
C ARG A 181 24.63 -33.37 -2.85
N GLU A 182 25.55 -33.06 -1.93
CA GLU A 182 25.23 -32.39 -0.68
C GLU A 182 24.69 -30.98 -0.91
N HIS A 183 25.33 -30.22 -1.80
CA HIS A 183 24.90 -28.88 -2.20
C HIS A 183 23.49 -28.88 -2.83
N GLU A 184 23.20 -29.83 -3.73
CA GLU A 184 21.85 -29.98 -4.29
C GLU A 184 20.80 -30.29 -3.22
N ALA A 185 21.13 -31.12 -2.23
CA ALA A 185 20.22 -31.44 -1.14
C ALA A 185 19.93 -30.20 -0.27
N THR A 186 20.96 -29.40 0.04
CA THR A 186 20.79 -28.15 0.80
C THR A 186 19.96 -27.11 0.04
N GLU A 187 20.18 -26.98 -1.26
CA GLU A 187 19.40 -26.06 -2.11
C GLU A 187 17.93 -26.47 -2.22
N ARG A 188 17.63 -27.77 -2.27
CA ARG A 188 16.23 -28.26 -2.22
C ARG A 188 15.55 -27.90 -0.90
N LEU A 189 16.27 -27.99 0.22
CA LEU A 189 15.76 -27.60 1.53
C LEU A 189 15.52 -26.08 1.62
N ARG A 190 16.46 -25.26 1.13
CA ARG A 190 16.27 -23.80 1.07
C ARG A 190 15.04 -23.41 0.26
N ARG A 191 14.86 -23.99 -0.94
CA ARG A 191 13.69 -23.72 -1.78
C ARG A 191 12.36 -24.09 -1.12
N LYS A 192 12.34 -25.15 -0.30
CA LYS A 192 11.16 -25.50 0.51
C LYS A 192 10.90 -24.48 1.62
N ALA A 193 11.94 -24.11 2.37
CA ALA A 193 11.82 -23.13 3.45
C ALA A 193 11.33 -21.74 2.94
N VAL A 194 11.77 -21.31 1.76
CA VAL A 194 11.27 -20.07 1.12
C VAL A 194 9.78 -20.18 0.78
N LYS A 195 9.33 -21.30 0.22
CA LYS A 195 7.90 -21.52 -0.08
C LYS A 195 7.03 -21.53 1.18
N ASP A 196 7.53 -22.11 2.27
CA ASP A 196 6.84 -22.13 3.55
C ASP A 196 6.73 -20.72 4.15
N LYS A 197 7.81 -19.93 4.08
CA LYS A 197 7.81 -18.52 4.52
C LYS A 197 6.86 -17.65 3.69
N ASP A 198 6.81 -17.83 2.38
CA ASP A 198 5.87 -17.13 1.50
C ASP A 198 4.41 -17.47 1.81
N TYR A 199 4.14 -18.72 2.16
CA TYR A 199 2.80 -19.16 2.56
C TYR A 199 2.37 -18.53 3.89
N GLU A 200 3.26 -18.52 4.90
CA GLU A 200 2.99 -17.88 6.18
C GLU A 200 2.78 -16.36 6.04
N LEU A 201 3.58 -15.69 5.21
CA LEU A 201 3.42 -14.26 4.93
C LEU A 201 2.06 -13.97 4.30
N ARG A 202 1.64 -14.74 3.28
CA ARG A 202 0.31 -14.59 2.66
C ARG A 202 -0.82 -14.78 3.66
N ARG A 203 -0.67 -15.75 4.57
CA ARG A 203 -1.65 -16.02 5.63
C ARG A 203 -1.77 -14.85 6.60
N GLU A 204 -0.65 -14.25 6.97
CA GLU A 204 -0.64 -13.11 7.90
C GLU A 204 -1.21 -11.84 7.24
N VAL A 205 -0.88 -11.60 5.96
CA VAL A 205 -1.50 -10.52 5.17
C VAL A 205 -3.02 -10.67 5.12
N GLN A 206 -3.54 -11.88 4.89
CA GLN A 206 -4.98 -12.11 4.89
C GLN A 206 -5.65 -11.82 6.25
N ARG A 207 -4.98 -12.13 7.36
CA ARG A 207 -5.48 -11.78 8.71
C ARG A 207 -5.48 -10.28 8.94
N ALA A 208 -4.40 -9.60 8.56
CA ALA A 208 -4.31 -8.14 8.66
C ALA A 208 -5.42 -7.47 7.82
N ASP A 209 -5.62 -7.91 6.59
CA ASP A 209 -6.69 -7.40 5.71
C ASP A 209 -8.09 -7.63 6.30
N ALA A 210 -8.33 -8.78 6.92
CA ALA A 210 -9.59 -9.07 7.59
C ALA A 210 -9.82 -8.11 8.78
N ALA A 211 -8.81 -7.91 9.63
CA ALA A 211 -8.89 -6.99 10.76
C ALA A 211 -9.11 -5.53 10.32
N VAL A 212 -8.47 -5.10 9.22
CA VAL A 212 -8.69 -3.77 8.64
C VAL A 212 -10.14 -3.60 8.17
N ARG A 213 -10.69 -4.61 7.47
CA ARG A 213 -12.10 -4.57 7.03
C ARG A 213 -13.07 -4.47 8.21
N GLU A 214 -12.87 -5.23 9.28
CA GLU A 214 -13.70 -5.15 10.48
C GLU A 214 -13.61 -3.78 11.16
N CYS A 215 -12.40 -3.22 11.25
CA CYS A 215 -12.18 -1.88 11.79
C CYS A 215 -12.90 -0.80 10.95
N MET A 216 -12.84 -0.90 9.63
CA MET A 216 -13.55 0.02 8.72
C MET A 216 -15.07 -0.05 8.90
N VAL A 217 -15.66 -1.24 8.99
CA VAL A 217 -17.11 -1.39 9.22
C VAL A 217 -17.51 -0.77 10.56
N THR A 218 -16.71 -1.03 11.60
CA THR A 218 -16.97 -0.49 12.95
C THR A 218 -16.88 1.04 12.97
N THR A 219 -15.87 1.60 12.31
CA THR A 219 -15.71 3.07 12.23
C THR A 219 -16.82 3.73 11.42
N GLU A 220 -17.27 3.14 10.31
CA GLU A 220 -18.44 3.63 9.57
C GLU A 220 -19.72 3.62 10.40
N GLN A 221 -19.96 2.57 11.18
CA GLN A 221 -21.09 2.50 12.09
C GLN A 221 -20.99 3.57 13.18
N ASN A 222 -19.81 3.78 13.75
CA ASN A 222 -19.58 4.83 14.74
C ASN A 222 -19.83 6.23 14.17
N ILE A 223 -19.42 6.50 12.93
CA ILE A 223 -19.69 7.78 12.26
C ILE A 223 -21.21 8.00 12.09
N LYS A 224 -21.96 6.97 11.70
CA LYS A 224 -23.43 7.05 11.58
C LYS A 224 -24.09 7.35 12.93
N LEU A 225 -23.64 6.68 14.00
CA LEU A 225 -24.13 6.90 15.36
C LEU A 225 -23.83 8.32 15.85
N LEU A 226 -22.60 8.82 15.64
CA LEU A 226 -22.22 10.17 16.03
C LEU A 226 -23.04 11.25 15.31
N ARG A 227 -23.32 11.06 14.01
CA ARG A 227 -24.23 11.97 13.29
C ARG A 227 -25.63 11.95 13.90
N ARG A 228 -26.16 10.76 14.19
CA ARG A 228 -27.48 10.62 14.81
C ARG A 228 -27.55 11.27 16.19
N ILE A 229 -26.51 11.12 17.01
CA ILE A 229 -26.42 11.77 18.33
C ILE A 229 -26.47 13.28 18.15
N ARG A 230 -25.69 13.85 17.23
CA ARG A 230 -25.69 15.30 16.98
C ARG A 230 -27.07 15.81 16.54
N ASP A 231 -27.76 15.09 15.68
CA ASP A 231 -29.13 15.46 15.26
C ASP A 231 -30.11 15.46 16.44
N LEU A 232 -30.00 14.45 17.32
CA LEU A 232 -30.83 14.35 18.53
C LEU A 232 -30.52 15.48 19.52
N GLU A 233 -29.26 15.82 19.73
CA GLU A 233 -28.84 16.95 20.56
C GLU A 233 -29.41 18.28 20.04
N MET A 234 -29.36 18.49 18.73
CA MET A 234 -29.95 19.67 18.10
C MET A 234 -31.47 19.73 18.27
N SER A 235 -32.16 18.61 18.05
CA SER A 235 -33.61 18.52 18.27
C SER A 235 -33.98 18.75 19.74
N GLN A 236 -33.16 18.26 20.68
CA GLN A 236 -33.38 18.46 22.11
C GLN A 236 -33.21 19.93 22.51
N ARG A 237 -32.20 20.63 21.97
CA ARG A 237 -32.03 22.08 22.19
C ARG A 237 -33.25 22.86 21.70
N GLN A 238 -33.72 22.57 20.47
CA GLN A 238 -34.92 23.21 19.92
C GLN A 238 -36.16 22.97 20.79
N SER A 239 -36.34 21.74 21.28
CA SER A 239 -37.43 21.39 22.19
C SER A 239 -37.36 22.17 23.50
N ASN A 240 -36.16 22.33 24.06
CA ASN A 240 -35.95 23.12 25.28
C ASN A 240 -36.28 24.60 25.05
N ASP A 241 -35.83 25.18 23.93
CA ASP A 241 -36.09 26.59 23.57
C ASP A 241 -37.61 26.84 23.40
N LEU A 242 -38.30 25.92 22.71
CA LEU A 242 -39.76 25.93 22.58
C LEU A 242 -40.45 25.82 23.94
N GLY A 243 -39.97 24.95 24.83
CA GLY A 243 -40.48 24.81 26.19
C GLY A 243 -40.31 26.09 27.02
N GLU A 244 -39.17 26.78 26.90
CA GLU A 244 -38.97 28.09 27.52
C GLU A 244 -39.89 29.17 26.94
N TYR A 245 -40.09 29.15 25.63
CA TYR A 245 -41.03 30.07 24.96
C TYR A 245 -42.47 29.85 25.42
N CYS A 246 -42.94 28.61 25.47
CA CYS A 246 -44.27 28.27 25.98
C CYS A 246 -44.45 28.72 27.43
N ARG A 247 -43.46 28.48 28.30
CA ARG A 247 -43.49 28.94 29.70
C ARG A 247 -43.59 30.46 29.80
N ARG A 248 -42.89 31.21 28.95
CA ARG A 248 -43.00 32.69 28.88
C ARG A 248 -44.40 33.13 28.49
N LEU A 249 -44.97 32.52 27.44
CA LEU A 249 -46.33 32.82 26.99
C LEU A 249 -47.39 32.49 28.06
N GLU A 250 -47.24 31.37 28.79
CA GLU A 250 -48.16 31.01 29.87
C GLU A 250 -48.18 32.05 31.00
N VAL A 251 -47.01 32.57 31.37
CA VAL A 251 -46.89 33.65 32.36
C VAL A 251 -47.57 34.91 31.85
N GLU A 252 -47.31 35.31 30.60
CA GLU A 252 -47.91 36.49 29.99
C GLU A 252 -49.44 36.38 29.91
N VAL A 253 -49.97 35.23 29.45
CA VAL A 253 -51.42 34.97 29.43
C VAL A 253 -52.00 35.03 30.83
N ARG A 254 -51.32 34.47 31.83
CA ARG A 254 -51.76 34.54 33.23
C ARG A 254 -51.81 35.98 33.74
N ASP A 255 -50.82 36.79 33.42
CA ASP A 255 -50.76 38.20 33.81
C ASP A 255 -51.81 39.04 33.08
N LEU A 256 -52.03 38.80 31.78
CA LEU A 256 -53.12 39.42 31.02
C LEU A 256 -54.49 39.07 31.62
N ARG A 257 -54.72 37.80 31.98
CA ARG A 257 -55.94 37.37 32.68
C ARG A 257 -56.12 38.07 34.02
N LYS A 258 -55.07 38.19 34.83
CA LYS A 258 -55.10 38.93 36.11
C LYS A 258 -55.43 40.41 35.89
N ARG A 259 -54.80 41.08 34.91
CA ARG A 259 -55.08 42.49 34.57
C ARG A 259 -56.53 42.68 34.10
N ALA A 260 -57.03 41.77 33.26
CA ALA A 260 -58.42 41.81 32.80
C ALA A 260 -59.42 41.61 33.95
N ALA A 261 -59.15 40.68 34.88
CA ALA A 261 -59.97 40.48 36.07
C ALA A 261 -59.94 41.69 37.03
N GLY A 262 -58.77 42.32 37.21
CA GLY A 262 -58.62 43.54 38.01
C GLY A 262 -59.39 44.74 37.45
N LYS A 263 -59.46 44.87 36.11
CA LYS A 263 -60.31 45.88 35.46
C LYS A 263 -61.80 45.60 35.69
N ARG A 264 -62.26 44.37 35.47
CA ARG A 264 -63.67 43.98 35.75
C ARG A 264 -64.06 44.10 37.23
N GLY A 265 -63.12 43.90 38.14
CA GLY A 265 -63.33 44.10 39.59
C GLY A 265 -63.43 45.57 40.00
N ARG A 266 -62.73 46.49 39.29
CA ARG A 266 -62.91 47.94 39.45
C ARG A 266 -64.24 48.40 38.85
N ASP A 267 -64.61 47.88 37.68
CA ASP A 267 -65.87 48.25 37.03
C ASP A 267 -67.08 47.80 37.88
N ARG A 268 -67.04 46.58 38.47
CA ARG A 268 -68.07 46.13 39.42
C ARG A 268 -68.12 46.93 40.73
N ARG A 269 -66.98 47.40 41.26
CA ARG A 269 -66.99 48.27 42.46
C ARG A 269 -67.50 49.68 42.15
N ALA A 270 -67.22 50.21 40.97
CA ALA A 270 -67.75 51.49 40.52
C ALA A 270 -69.28 51.44 40.31
N GLU A 271 -69.83 50.30 39.88
CA GLU A 271 -71.29 50.10 39.75
C GLU A 271 -71.99 49.81 41.10
N SER A 272 -71.27 49.28 42.10
CA SER A 272 -71.80 49.00 43.44
C SER A 272 -71.71 50.17 44.44
N GLU A 273 -70.90 51.20 44.17
CA GLU A 273 -70.83 52.42 45.00
C GLU A 273 -71.77 53.54 44.53
N SER A 274 -72.52 53.35 43.46
CA SER A 274 -73.53 54.30 42.95
C SER A 274 -74.98 53.86 43.21
N ASP A 275 -75.27 53.26 44.37
CA ASP A 275 -76.66 53.05 44.82
C ASP A 275 -76.85 53.69 46.21
N MET A 276 -76.74 55.02 46.22
CA MET A 276 -77.24 55.87 47.29
C MET A 276 -78.27 56.83 46.71
N GLY A 277 -79.52 56.35 46.66
CA GLY A 277 -80.61 57.11 47.22
C GLY A 277 -81.68 57.67 46.27
N ILE A 278 -82.90 57.61 46.83
CA ILE A 278 -83.99 58.59 46.74
C ILE A 278 -85.16 58.22 45.80
N ASN A 279 -86.14 57.55 46.42
CA ASN A 279 -87.51 58.05 46.67
C ASN A 279 -88.47 58.19 45.48
N GLY A 280 -89.68 57.63 45.63
CA GLY A 280 -90.76 57.84 44.66
C GLY A 280 -92.06 57.12 45.00
N ASN A 281 -92.78 57.63 45.99
CA ASN A 281 -94.20 57.36 46.26
C ASN A 281 -95.04 57.16 44.98
N ASN A 282 -96.01 56.23 45.01
CA ASN A 282 -97.35 56.57 44.53
C ASN A 282 -98.48 55.74 45.14
N LYS A 283 -99.37 56.47 45.81
CA LYS A 283 -100.71 56.09 46.27
C LYS A 283 -101.66 55.85 45.09
N LYS A 284 -102.54 54.86 45.22
CA LYS A 284 -104.01 54.94 44.99
C LYS A 284 -104.61 53.58 45.40
N ARG A 285 -105.40 53.43 46.48
CA ARG A 285 -106.85 53.78 46.66
C ARG A 285 -107.64 53.41 45.41
N ARG A 286 -108.75 52.68 45.42
CA ARG A 286 -109.88 52.35 46.33
C ARG A 286 -110.71 51.31 45.50
N ALA A 287 -111.72 50.58 45.94
CA ALA A 287 -112.57 50.49 47.12
C ALA A 287 -113.12 49.05 47.13
#